data_AF-A0A2G9H505-F1
#
_entry.id   AF-A0A2G9H505-F1
#
_cell.length_a   1.000
_cell.length_b   1.000
_cell.length_c   1.000
_cell.angle_alpha   90.00
_cell.angle_beta   90.00
_cell.angle_gamma   90.00
#
_symmetry.space_group_name_H-M   'P 1'
#
loop_
_entity.id
_entity.type
_entity.pdbx_description
1 polymer ?
#
loop_
_entity_poly.entity_id
_entity_poly.type
_entity_poly.pdbx_seq_one_letter_code
_entity_poly.pdbx_strand_id
1 'polypeptide(L)'
;MLNLMKFEFAALDITGKNYLSWVLDAEIHLDAKGFGNTIIKENEASKQDKAKAMIFLLHHLDEGSQLKLCGENIIDEDLLEKIFSTFHASNVLLQQQYREKDFKKYFELISCLLVAE
;
A
#
# COMPACT_ATOMS: atom_id res chain seq x y z
N MET A 1 -17.90 -25.45 -0.81
CA MET A 1 -16.76 -24.72 -1.41
C MET A 1 -16.57 -23.47 -0.58
N LEU A 2 -15.46 -23.36 0.16
CA LEU A 2 -15.11 -22.13 0.85
C LEU A 2 -14.82 -21.08 -0.23
N ASN A 3 -15.67 -20.07 -0.29
CA ASN A 3 -15.36 -18.84 -1.00
C ASN A 3 -14.08 -18.33 -0.33
N LEU A 4 -12.94 -18.31 -1.03
CA LEU A 4 -11.73 -17.63 -0.56
C LEU A 4 -12.07 -16.15 -0.54
N MET A 5 -12.78 -15.77 0.53
CA MET A 5 -13.31 -14.47 0.82
C MET A 5 -12.17 -13.50 0.59
N LYS A 6 -12.37 -12.60 -0.37
CA LYS A 6 -11.65 -11.35 -0.52
C LYS A 6 -11.40 -10.82 0.90
N PHE A 7 -10.19 -11.02 1.43
CA PHE A 7 -9.86 -10.68 2.82
C PHE A 7 -9.68 -9.15 2.92
N GLU A 8 -10.73 -8.40 2.58
CA GLU A 8 -10.85 -6.98 2.90
C GLU A 8 -11.30 -6.92 4.36
N PHE A 9 -10.35 -6.73 5.29
CA PHE A 9 -10.68 -6.45 6.69
C PHE A 9 -10.74 -4.93 6.91
N ALA A 10 -11.42 -4.52 7.98
CA ALA A 10 -11.71 -3.11 8.21
C ALA A 10 -10.42 -2.28 8.33
N ALA A 11 -10.39 -1.11 7.67
CA ALA A 11 -9.28 -0.18 7.77
C ALA A 11 -9.14 0.42 9.18
N LEU A 12 -7.97 0.97 9.51
CA LEU A 12 -7.70 1.53 10.83
C LEU A 12 -8.54 2.81 11.03
N ASP A 13 -9.40 2.80 12.04
CA ASP A 13 -10.23 3.95 12.38
C ASP A 13 -9.36 5.12 12.85
N ILE A 14 -9.72 6.36 12.49
CA ILE A 14 -8.98 7.57 12.88
C ILE A 14 -8.80 7.74 14.39
N THR A 15 -9.68 7.14 15.21
CA THR A 15 -9.57 7.18 16.68
C THR A 15 -8.71 6.05 17.23
N GLY A 16 -8.28 5.10 16.40
CA GLY A 16 -7.47 3.95 16.77
C GLY A 16 -8.20 2.88 17.57
N LYS A 17 -9.52 2.98 17.75
CA LYS A 17 -10.31 2.05 18.59
C LYS A 17 -10.26 0.60 18.12
N ASN A 18 -10.11 0.37 16.82
CA ASN A 18 -10.00 -0.96 16.24
C ASN A 18 -8.55 -1.44 16.05
N TYR A 19 -7.55 -0.74 16.61
CA TYR A 19 -6.13 -1.03 16.39
C TYR A 19 -5.76 -2.50 16.64
N LEU A 20 -6.21 -3.09 17.75
CA LEU A 20 -5.87 -4.49 18.06
C LEU A 20 -6.47 -5.48 17.05
N SER A 21 -7.71 -5.25 16.61
CA SER A 21 -8.33 -6.09 15.58
C SER A 21 -7.62 -5.91 14.24
N TRP A 22 -7.31 -4.66 13.89
CA TRP A 22 -6.61 -4.33 12.65
C TRP A 22 -5.22 -4.99 12.57
N VAL A 23 -4.45 -4.95 13.66
CA VAL A 23 -3.13 -5.62 13.74
C VAL A 23 -3.27 -7.12 13.54
N LEU A 24 -4.21 -7.76 14.24
CA LEU A 24 -4.43 -9.20 14.12
C LEU A 24 -4.81 -9.59 12.68
N ASP A 25 -5.74 -8.85 12.08
CA ASP A 25 -6.19 -9.12 10.71
C ASP A 25 -5.05 -8.87 9.70
N ALA A 26 -4.22 -7.85 9.90
CA ALA A 26 -3.05 -7.57 9.09
C ALA A 26 -2.00 -8.69 9.18
N GLU A 27 -1.69 -9.15 10.38
CA GLU A 27 -0.76 -10.28 10.62
C GLU A 27 -1.25 -11.55 9.93
N ILE A 28 -2.51 -11.93 10.12
CA ILE A 28 -3.12 -13.11 9.48
C ILE A 28 -3.04 -13.00 7.95
N HIS A 29 -3.33 -11.82 7.41
CA HIS A 29 -3.31 -11.62 5.96
C HIS A 29 -1.88 -11.69 5.40
N LEU A 30 -0.90 -11.12 6.09
CA LEU A 30 0.51 -11.22 5.71
C LEU A 30 0.98 -12.69 5.80
N ASP A 31 0.65 -13.43 6.85
CA ASP A 31 0.95 -14.85 7.00
C ASP A 31 0.36 -15.68 5.85
N ALA A 32 -0.92 -15.47 5.52
CA ALA A 32 -1.59 -16.16 4.42
C ALA A 32 -0.95 -15.89 3.05
N LYS A 33 -0.33 -14.72 2.88
CA LYS A 33 0.43 -14.34 1.67
C LYS A 33 1.91 -14.76 1.70
N GLY A 34 2.38 -15.39 2.78
CA GLY A 34 3.79 -15.73 2.97
C GLY A 34 4.68 -14.54 3.35
N PHE A 35 4.10 -13.42 3.74
CA PHE A 35 4.77 -12.19 4.13
C PHE A 35 4.82 -11.98 5.65
N GLY A 36 4.36 -12.92 6.46
CA GLY A 36 4.35 -12.79 7.93
C GLY A 36 5.69 -12.36 8.55
N ASN A 37 6.79 -12.91 8.05
CA ASN A 37 8.13 -12.59 8.57
C ASN A 37 8.66 -11.20 8.12
N THR A 38 7.98 -10.53 7.19
CA THR A 38 8.45 -9.24 6.63
C THR A 38 8.33 -8.09 7.63
N ILE A 39 7.41 -8.17 8.59
CA ILE A 39 7.20 -7.16 9.63
C ILE A 39 8.15 -7.31 10.82
N ILE A 40 8.87 -8.43 10.91
CA ILE A 40 9.85 -8.69 11.97
C ILE A 40 11.11 -7.85 11.72
N LYS A 41 11.62 -7.17 12.75
CA LYS A 41 12.86 -6.40 12.64
C LYS A 41 14.04 -7.34 12.31
N GLU A 42 14.96 -6.89 11.44
CA GLU A 42 16.16 -7.65 11.04
C GLU A 42 15.86 -8.99 10.33
N ASN A 43 14.80 -9.02 9.51
CA ASN A 43 14.49 -10.17 8.68
C ASN A 43 15.26 -10.20 7.34
N GLU A 44 15.41 -11.41 6.80
CA GLU A 44 16.07 -11.73 5.51
C GLU A 44 15.12 -11.64 4.29
N ALA A 45 13.90 -11.09 4.45
CA ALA A 45 12.98 -10.97 3.33
C ALA A 45 13.51 -10.00 2.27
N SER A 46 13.17 -10.28 1.00
CA SER A 46 13.60 -9.48 -0.13
C SER A 46 13.08 -8.04 -0.01
N LYS A 47 13.77 -7.09 -0.66
CA LYS A 47 13.30 -5.70 -0.74
C LYS A 47 11.90 -5.62 -1.35
N GLN A 48 11.62 -6.47 -2.34
CA GLN A 48 10.33 -6.53 -3.01
C GLN A 48 9.22 -7.02 -2.08
N ASP A 49 9.47 -8.06 -1.26
CA ASP A 49 8.46 -8.58 -0.33
C ASP A 49 8.18 -7.60 0.81
N LYS A 50 9.22 -6.91 1.31
CA LYS A 50 9.07 -5.82 2.28
C LYS A 50 8.21 -4.69 1.69
N ALA A 51 8.45 -4.33 0.43
CA ALA A 51 7.69 -3.29 -0.25
C ALA A 51 6.23 -3.72 -0.49
N LYS A 52 5.97 -4.97 -0.88
CA LYS A 52 4.61 -5.53 -1.01
C LYS A 52 3.85 -5.50 0.32
N ALA A 53 4.50 -5.90 1.41
CA ALA A 53 3.91 -5.83 2.76
C ALA A 53 3.64 -4.38 3.19
N MET A 54 4.56 -3.44 2.91
CA MET A 54 4.36 -2.02 3.22
C MET A 54 3.18 -1.42 2.45
N ILE A 55 3.02 -1.71 1.15
CA ILE A 55 1.85 -1.24 0.38
C ILE A 55 0.57 -1.78 0.99
N PHE A 56 0.55 -3.07 1.32
CA PHE A 56 -0.62 -3.69 1.92
C PHE A 56 -1.04 -3.00 3.21
N LEU A 57 -0.09 -2.73 4.10
CA LEU A 57 -0.35 -2.01 5.35
C LEU A 57 -0.80 -0.57 5.08
N LEU A 58 -0.11 0.15 4.19
CA LEU A 58 -0.45 1.54 3.85
C LEU A 58 -1.86 1.67 3.26
N HIS A 59 -2.26 0.77 2.37
CA HIS A 59 -3.62 0.72 1.81
C HIS A 59 -4.68 0.63 2.91
N HIS A 60 -4.52 -0.32 3.84
CA HIS A 60 -5.50 -0.56 4.90
C HIS A 60 -5.37 0.44 6.07
N LEU A 61 -4.33 1.28 6.07
CA LEU A 61 -4.24 2.46 6.93
C LEU A 61 -4.98 3.65 6.31
N ASP A 62 -4.80 3.91 5.02
CA ASP A 62 -5.36 5.07 4.33
C ASP A 62 -6.89 4.98 4.14
N GLU A 63 -7.43 3.79 3.85
CA GLU A 63 -8.88 3.59 3.70
C GLU A 63 -9.69 3.98 4.96
N GLY A 64 -9.07 3.97 6.13
CA GLY A 64 -9.70 4.32 7.41
C GLY A 64 -9.19 5.62 8.01
N SER A 65 -8.01 6.07 7.60
CA SER A 65 -7.39 7.30 8.05
C SER A 65 -6.93 8.10 6.84
N GLN A 66 -7.69 9.13 6.46
CA GLN A 66 -7.18 10.15 5.53
C GLN A 66 -5.77 10.51 6.00
N LEU A 67 -4.74 10.18 5.21
CA LEU A 67 -3.34 10.36 5.58
C LEU A 67 -3.07 11.85 5.83
N LYS A 68 -3.30 12.30 7.06
CA LYS A 68 -3.01 13.65 7.52
C LYS A 68 -1.52 13.75 7.82
N LEU A 69 -0.69 13.84 6.78
CA LEU A 69 0.70 14.21 6.97
C LEU A 69 0.75 15.73 7.20
N CYS A 70 1.35 16.14 8.32
CA CYS A 70 1.54 17.55 8.67
C CYS A 70 0.26 18.41 8.80
N GLY A 71 -0.89 17.79 9.05
CA GLY A 71 -2.16 18.51 9.29
C GLY A 71 -2.97 18.82 8.03
N GLU A 72 -2.51 18.41 6.85
CA GLU A 72 -3.23 18.54 5.59
C GLU A 72 -3.88 17.22 5.21
N ASN A 73 -5.12 17.26 4.71
CA ASN A 73 -5.75 16.08 4.12
C ASN A 73 -5.07 15.82 2.78
N ILE A 74 -4.19 14.82 2.72
CA ILE A 74 -3.61 14.40 1.46
C ILE A 74 -4.57 13.44 0.77
N ILE A 75 -4.93 13.74 -0.47
CA ILE A 75 -5.78 12.87 -1.29
C ILE A 75 -4.93 12.03 -2.25
N ASP A 76 -5.50 10.93 -2.76
CA ASP A 76 -4.83 10.02 -3.70
C ASP A 76 -4.20 10.75 -4.90
N GLU A 77 -4.86 11.78 -5.41
CA GLU A 77 -4.39 12.54 -6.56
C GLU A 77 -3.07 13.28 -6.27
N ASP A 78 -2.94 13.86 -5.07
CA ASP A 78 -1.70 14.51 -4.62
C ASP A 78 -0.56 13.49 -4.48
N LEU A 79 -0.87 12.29 -3.98
CA LEU A 79 0.11 11.21 -3.85
C LEU A 79 0.53 10.66 -5.22
N LEU A 80 -0.41 10.49 -6.14
CA LEU A 80 -0.15 10.08 -7.52
C LEU A 80 0.78 11.08 -8.21
N GLU A 81 0.46 12.38 -8.17
CA GLU A 81 1.32 13.42 -8.75
C GLU A 81 2.70 13.44 -8.11
N LYS A 82 2.76 13.29 -6.78
CA LYS A 82 4.04 13.22 -6.08
C LYS A 82 4.86 12.04 -6.55
N ILE A 83 4.28 10.84 -6.66
CA ILE A 83 4.96 9.65 -7.19
C ILE A 83 5.45 9.92 -8.61
N PHE A 84 4.60 10.44 -9.50
CA PHE A 84 4.99 10.74 -10.87
C PHE A 84 6.12 11.76 -10.96
N SER A 85 6.18 12.75 -10.08
CA SER A 85 7.24 13.76 -10.05
C SER A 85 8.60 13.21 -9.59
N THR A 86 8.62 12.05 -8.92
CA THR A 86 9.87 11.39 -8.49
C THR A 86 10.54 10.55 -9.59
N PHE A 87 9.88 10.35 -10.74
CA PHE A 87 10.47 9.63 -11.86
C PHE A 87 11.69 10.39 -12.39
N HIS A 88 12.75 9.65 -12.70
CA HIS A 88 13.91 10.23 -13.38
C HIS A 88 13.52 10.76 -14.76
N ALA A 89 14.17 11.84 -15.22
CA ALA A 89 13.86 12.48 -16.51
C ALA A 89 14.01 11.53 -17.72
N SER A 90 14.82 10.46 -17.62
CA SER A 90 14.90 9.43 -18.66
C SER A 90 13.65 8.55 -18.75
N ASN A 91 12.81 8.55 -17.73
CA ASN A 91 11.64 7.67 -17.60
C ASN A 91 10.33 8.40 -17.95
N VAL A 92 10.39 9.52 -18.68
CA VAL A 92 9.21 10.31 -19.09
C VAL A 92 8.21 9.46 -19.89
N LEU A 93 8.69 8.58 -20.78
CA LEU A 93 7.79 7.68 -21.53
C LEU A 93 7.05 6.71 -20.60
N LEU A 94 7.74 6.16 -19.61
CA LEU A 94 7.16 5.23 -18.64
C LEU A 94 6.17 5.96 -17.72
N GLN A 95 6.51 7.18 -17.29
CA GLN A 95 5.61 8.05 -16.54
C GLN A 95 4.31 8.28 -17.34
N GLN A 96 4.41 8.59 -18.63
CA GLN A 96 3.24 8.81 -19.49
C GLN A 96 2.40 7.54 -19.67
N GLN A 97 3.02 6.38 -19.86
CA GLN A 97 2.32 5.09 -19.91
C GLN A 97 1.54 4.80 -18.61
N TYR A 98 2.11 5.11 -17.45
CA TYR A 98 1.40 4.93 -16.18
C TYR A 98 0.29 5.96 -15.97
N ARG A 99 0.43 7.19 -16.47
CA ARG A 99 -0.65 8.19 -16.46
C ARG A 99 -1.82 7.78 -17.36
N GLU A 100 -1.55 7.14 -18.49
CA GLU A 100 -2.59 6.60 -19.39
C GLU A 100 -3.40 5.45 -18.77
N LYS A 101 -2.90 4.81 -17.70
CA LYS A 101 -3.65 3.78 -16.96
C LYS A 101 -4.75 4.33 -16.04
N ASP A 102 -4.81 5.65 -15.86
CA ASP A 102 -5.87 6.36 -15.11
C ASP A 102 -6.16 5.79 -13.71
N PHE A 103 -5.11 5.47 -12.96
CA PHE A 103 -5.21 5.00 -11.57
C PHE A 103 -5.98 5.99 -10.70
N LYS A 104 -6.88 5.48 -9.87
CA LYS A 104 -7.67 6.32 -8.95
C LYS A 104 -7.09 6.34 -7.55
N LYS A 105 -6.24 5.36 -7.24
CA LYS A 105 -5.61 5.21 -5.93
C LYS A 105 -4.09 5.09 -6.06
N TYR A 106 -3.35 5.76 -5.19
CA TYR A 106 -1.89 5.80 -5.30
C TYR A 106 -1.25 4.41 -5.16
N PHE A 107 -1.83 3.54 -4.32
CA PHE A 107 -1.32 2.18 -4.10
C PHE A 107 -1.43 1.29 -5.35
N GLU A 108 -2.35 1.57 -6.29
CA GLU A 108 -2.48 0.83 -7.55
C GLU A 108 -1.25 1.09 -8.43
N LEU A 109 -0.81 2.35 -8.49
CA LEU A 109 0.40 2.76 -9.18
C LEU A 109 1.65 2.15 -8.52
N ILE A 110 1.80 2.24 -7.19
CA ILE A 110 2.97 1.67 -6.50
C ILE A 110 3.02 0.15 -6.71
N SER A 111 1.87 -0.54 -6.66
CA SER A 111 1.80 -1.98 -6.93
C SER A 111 2.31 -2.33 -8.32
N CYS A 112 1.97 -1.53 -9.34
CA CYS A 112 2.49 -1.72 -10.69
C CYS A 112 4.00 -1.47 -10.79
N LEU A 113 4.50 -0.44 -10.10
CA LEU A 113 5.92 -0.11 -10.12
C LEU A 113 6.80 -1.21 -9.51
N LEU A 114 6.35 -1.84 -8.43
CA LEU A 114 7.10 -2.92 -7.76
C LEU A 114 7.10 -4.27 -8.51
N VAL A 115 6.23 -4.43 -9.51
CA VAL A 115 6.22 -5.62 -10.38
C VAL A 115 7.14 -5.44 -11.59
N ALA A 116 7.45 -4.19 -11.95
CA ALA A 116 8.31 -3.85 -13.08
C ALA A 116 9.81 -3.81 -12.74
N GLU A 117 10.18 -3.98 -11.47
CA GLU A 117 11.56 -4.04 -10.95
C GLU A 117 12.02 -5.50 -10.77
#